data_AF-A0A8H8JES9-F1
#
_entry.id   AF-A0A8H8JES9-F1
#
_cell.length_a   1.000
_cell.length_b   1.000
_cell.length_c   1.000
_cell.angle_alpha   90.00
_cell.angle_beta   90.00
_cell.angle_gamma   90.00
#
_symmetry.space_group_name_H-M   'P 1'
#
loop_
_entity.id
_entity.type
_entity.pdbx_description
1 polymer ?
#
loop_
_entity_poly.entity_id
_entity_poly.type
_entity_poly.pdbx_seq_one_letter_code
_entity_poly.pdbx_strand_id
1 'polypeptide(L)'
;MGWLFRISLQRAEEKGLIDRSSYLGQYLSLTILSLGATALLGGDDLLAAFAAGSAVSWDGHFNEKSHESEFSSIIEVFFNCACFVYIGAWLPFEALRPDIDQHLGITIDKMLLLFVTLLVVRRIPALIALWGAGWLTPDVRTLGEALFSGHFGPMGVGAIFISMLALNKLPASQGRIDDQVDCVVSSIQPIVSFIVLGSIVIHGLSIPFFSFGSWLHLTYIKAKRGAHHARESLRSVSPFRRSRVLPDEQRGLLSDEQNPGRFSVGAYSGYDPRISADEEHA
;
A
#
# COMPACT_ATOMS: atom_id res chain seq x y z
N MET A 1 -16.77 -24.80 11.08
CA MET A 1 -16.43 -25.16 9.69
C MET A 1 -14.95 -24.88 9.38
N GLY A 2 -14.48 -23.63 9.48
CA GLY A 2 -13.08 -23.28 9.14
C GLY A 2 -11.99 -24.08 9.89
N TRP A 3 -12.12 -24.29 11.20
CA TRP A 3 -11.16 -25.11 11.96
C TRP A 3 -11.07 -26.57 11.49
N LEU A 4 -12.22 -27.21 11.23
CA LEU A 4 -12.25 -28.57 10.69
C LEU A 4 -11.62 -28.63 9.30
N PHE A 5 -11.92 -27.62 8.47
CA PHE A 5 -11.37 -27.53 7.13
C PHE A 5 -9.84 -27.37 7.15
N ARG A 6 -9.30 -26.52 8.03
CA ARG A 6 -7.85 -26.35 8.22
C ARG A 6 -7.15 -27.68 8.50
N ILE A 7 -7.68 -28.44 9.46
CA ILE A 7 -7.11 -29.74 9.83
C ILE A 7 -7.20 -30.74 8.67
N SER A 8 -8.33 -30.76 7.97
CA SER A 8 -8.49 -31.64 6.80
C SER A 8 -7.53 -31.28 5.66
N LEU A 9 -7.30 -29.99 5.44
CA LEU A 9 -6.40 -29.48 4.41
C LEU A 9 -4.95 -29.87 4.71
N GLN A 10 -4.50 -29.68 5.95
CA GLN A 10 -3.16 -30.09 6.40
C GLN A 10 -2.93 -31.59 6.23
N ARG A 11 -3.89 -32.42 6.64
CA ARG A 11 -3.79 -33.87 6.48
C ARG A 11 -3.83 -34.34 5.03
N ALA A 12 -4.55 -33.63 4.17
CA ALA A 12 -4.59 -33.94 2.75
C ALA A 12 -3.26 -33.58 2.07
N GLU A 13 -2.65 -32.46 2.48
CA GLU A 13 -1.33 -32.03 2.02
C GLU A 13 -0.22 -32.99 2.48
N GLU A 14 -0.21 -33.40 3.76
CA GLU A 14 0.75 -34.39 4.29
C GLU A 14 0.73 -35.72 3.51
N LYS A 15 -0.43 -36.05 2.92
CA LYS A 15 -0.63 -37.25 2.09
C LYS A 15 -0.39 -37.02 0.60
N GLY A 16 0.01 -35.83 0.20
CA GLY A 16 0.23 -35.47 -1.21
C GLY A 16 -1.05 -35.48 -2.05
N LEU A 17 -2.22 -35.25 -1.45
CA LEU A 17 -3.51 -35.26 -2.15
C LEU A 17 -3.87 -33.91 -2.79
N ILE A 18 -3.17 -32.83 -2.42
CA ILE A 18 -3.47 -31.47 -2.84
C ILE A 18 -2.19 -30.77 -3.30
N ASP A 19 -2.23 -30.24 -4.52
CA ASP A 19 -1.19 -29.38 -5.08
C ASP A 19 -1.33 -27.92 -4.63
N ARG A 20 -0.22 -27.19 -4.65
CA ARG A 20 -0.17 -25.76 -4.25
C ARG A 20 -1.09 -24.87 -5.07
N SER A 21 -1.29 -25.16 -6.36
CA SER A 21 -2.22 -24.43 -7.24
C SER A 21 -3.68 -24.64 -6.84
N SER A 22 -4.02 -25.84 -6.32
CA SER A 22 -5.37 -26.22 -5.92
C SER A 22 -5.76 -25.71 -4.53
N TYR A 23 -4.80 -25.20 -3.75
CA TYR A 23 -5.01 -24.69 -2.38
C TYR A 23 -6.02 -23.53 -2.35
N LEU A 24 -5.94 -22.63 -3.32
CA LEU A 24 -6.88 -21.50 -3.45
C LEU A 24 -8.29 -21.97 -3.81
N GLY A 25 -8.41 -22.95 -4.72
CA GLY A 25 -9.72 -23.50 -5.11
C GLY A 25 -10.45 -24.11 -3.90
N GLN A 26 -9.70 -24.79 -3.04
CA GLN A 26 -10.24 -25.36 -1.80
C GLN A 26 -10.71 -24.24 -0.85
N TYR A 27 -9.95 -23.16 -0.71
CA TYR A 27 -10.35 -21.99 0.08
C TYR A 27 -11.62 -21.29 -0.45
N LEU A 28 -11.73 -21.14 -1.77
CA LEU A 28 -12.94 -20.62 -2.41
C LEU A 28 -14.14 -21.55 -2.18
N SER A 29 -13.93 -22.86 -2.26
CA SER A 29 -14.96 -23.86 -1.94
C SER A 29 -15.47 -23.72 -0.50
N LEU A 30 -14.56 -23.56 0.48
CA LEU A 30 -14.96 -23.31 1.87
C LEU A 30 -15.77 -22.01 2.00
N THR A 31 -15.36 -20.95 1.29
CA THR A 31 -16.06 -19.67 1.32
C THR A 31 -17.50 -19.83 0.83
N ILE A 32 -17.69 -20.46 -0.34
CA ILE A 32 -19.02 -20.73 -0.91
C ILE A 32 -19.84 -21.65 0.01
N LEU A 33 -19.22 -22.69 0.57
CA LEU A 33 -19.87 -23.59 1.52
C LEU A 33 -20.33 -22.86 2.77
N SER A 34 -19.50 -21.97 3.33
CA SER A 34 -19.84 -21.18 4.52
C SER A 34 -20.97 -20.19 4.22
N LEU A 35 -20.93 -19.52 3.06
CA LEU A 35 -22.02 -18.65 2.60
C LEU A 35 -23.33 -19.43 2.49
N GLY A 36 -23.32 -20.54 1.76
CA GLY A 36 -24.51 -21.37 1.53
C GLY A 36 -25.08 -21.96 2.82
N ALA A 37 -24.24 -22.51 3.68
CA ALA A 37 -24.67 -23.08 4.95
C ALA A 37 -25.31 -22.02 5.86
N THR A 38 -24.72 -20.83 5.95
CA THR A 38 -25.26 -19.75 6.79
C THR A 38 -26.51 -19.14 6.20
N ALA A 39 -26.58 -18.99 4.87
CA ALA A 39 -27.79 -18.52 4.18
C ALA A 39 -28.99 -19.45 4.43
N LEU A 40 -28.76 -20.77 4.43
CA LEU A 40 -29.80 -21.76 4.77
C LEU A 40 -30.27 -21.67 6.23
N LEU A 41 -29.37 -21.30 7.14
CA LEU A 41 -29.68 -21.09 8.56
C LEU A 41 -30.30 -19.70 8.84
N GLY A 42 -30.35 -18.81 7.84
CA GLY A 42 -30.82 -17.44 8.00
C GLY A 42 -29.89 -16.53 8.80
N GLY A 43 -28.59 -16.86 8.87
CA GLY A 43 -27.59 -16.07 9.58
C GLY A 43 -26.88 -15.05 8.69
N ASP A 44 -25.90 -14.34 9.26
CA ASP A 44 -25.02 -13.42 8.54
C ASP A 44 -23.90 -14.20 7.83
N ASP A 45 -24.05 -14.32 6.51
CA ASP A 45 -23.17 -15.08 5.64
C ASP A 45 -21.76 -14.46 5.52
N LEU A 46 -21.66 -13.13 5.48
CA LEU A 46 -20.40 -12.40 5.46
C LEU A 46 -19.59 -12.64 6.74
N LEU A 47 -20.23 -12.52 7.90
CA LEU A 47 -19.60 -12.76 9.20
C LEU A 47 -19.17 -14.22 9.33
N ALA A 48 -19.99 -15.17 8.87
CA ALA A 48 -19.66 -16.59 8.90
C ALA A 48 -18.45 -16.91 8.01
N ALA A 49 -18.40 -16.39 6.79
CA ALA A 49 -17.24 -16.57 5.91
C ALA A 49 -15.98 -15.91 6.45
N PHE A 50 -16.09 -14.72 7.03
CA PHE A 50 -14.97 -14.06 7.70
C PHE A 50 -14.42 -14.90 8.87
N ALA A 51 -15.30 -15.42 9.72
CA ALA A 51 -14.91 -16.28 10.84
C ALA A 51 -14.29 -17.60 10.35
N ALA A 52 -14.84 -18.20 9.29
CA ALA A 52 -14.30 -19.41 8.68
C ALA A 52 -12.90 -19.17 8.10
N GLY A 53 -12.70 -18.10 7.33
CA GLY A 53 -11.41 -17.72 6.75
C GLY A 53 -10.37 -17.36 7.81
N SER A 54 -10.77 -16.65 8.88
CA SER A 54 -9.92 -16.35 10.03
C SER A 54 -9.46 -17.62 10.75
N ALA A 55 -10.37 -18.58 10.94
CA ALA A 55 -10.04 -19.87 11.55
C ALA A 55 -9.10 -20.72 10.69
N VAL A 56 -9.19 -20.62 9.36
CA VAL A 56 -8.27 -21.29 8.43
C VAL A 56 -6.88 -20.67 8.46
N SER A 57 -6.80 -19.35 8.52
CA SER A 57 -5.53 -18.61 8.48
C SER A 57 -4.83 -18.49 9.84
N TRP A 58 -5.44 -19.03 10.91
CA TRP A 58 -5.04 -18.78 12.30
C TRP A 58 -3.60 -19.18 12.64
N ASP A 59 -3.06 -20.23 12.03
CA ASP A 59 -1.71 -20.73 12.29
C ASP A 59 -0.66 -20.30 11.25
N GLY A 60 -1.05 -19.48 10.27
CA GLY A 60 -0.16 -19.00 9.21
C GLY A 60 0.21 -20.04 8.15
N HIS A 61 -0.07 -21.34 8.35
CA HIS A 61 0.24 -22.41 7.39
C HIS A 61 -0.42 -22.17 6.03
N PHE A 62 -1.70 -21.77 6.05
CA PHE A 62 -2.42 -21.42 4.83
C PHE A 62 -1.79 -20.21 4.12
N ASN A 63 -1.36 -19.20 4.88
CA ASN A 63 -0.83 -17.96 4.33
C ASN A 63 0.55 -18.14 3.68
N GLU A 64 1.40 -18.99 4.25
CA GLU A 64 2.70 -19.33 3.65
C GLU A 64 2.52 -20.05 2.32
N LYS A 65 1.61 -21.03 2.25
CA LYS A 65 1.37 -21.82 1.03
C LYS A 65 0.64 -21.05 -0.06
N SER A 66 -0.29 -20.17 0.31
CA SER A 66 -1.02 -19.36 -0.67
C SER A 66 -0.12 -18.28 -1.29
N HIS A 67 0.76 -17.65 -0.49
CA HIS A 67 1.62 -16.56 -0.95
C HIS A 67 2.73 -17.03 -1.91
N GLU A 68 3.13 -18.31 -1.85
CA GLU A 68 4.06 -18.91 -2.82
C GLU A 68 3.41 -19.28 -4.16
N SER A 69 2.08 -19.17 -4.28
CA SER A 69 1.34 -19.56 -5.48
C SER A 69 1.12 -18.37 -6.43
N GLU A 70 1.75 -18.40 -7.60
CA GLU A 70 1.52 -17.41 -8.67
C GLU A 70 0.03 -17.29 -9.03
N PHE A 71 -0.70 -18.41 -8.98
CA PHE A 71 -2.13 -18.44 -9.23
C PHE A 71 -2.92 -17.64 -8.19
N SER A 72 -2.53 -17.70 -6.91
CA SER A 72 -3.17 -16.90 -5.86
C SER A 72 -3.01 -15.40 -6.10
N SER A 73 -1.80 -14.99 -6.51
CA SER A 73 -1.52 -13.57 -6.83
C SER A 73 -2.33 -13.09 -8.04
N ILE A 74 -2.42 -13.90 -9.10
CA ILE A 74 -3.22 -13.55 -10.29
C ILE A 74 -4.70 -13.37 -9.91
N ILE A 75 -5.26 -14.29 -9.12
CA ILE A 75 -6.66 -14.23 -8.71
C ILE A 75 -6.93 -13.02 -7.81
N GLU A 76 -6.01 -12.70 -6.89
CA GLU A 76 -6.11 -11.49 -6.06
C GLU A 76 -6.15 -10.22 -6.92
N VAL A 77 -5.22 -10.07 -7.86
CA VAL A 77 -5.19 -8.92 -8.78
C VAL A 77 -6.46 -8.89 -9.63
N PHE A 78 -6.91 -10.03 -10.14
CA PHE A 78 -8.13 -10.14 -10.93
C PHE A 78 -9.37 -9.67 -10.15
N PHE A 79 -9.59 -10.16 -8.93
CA PHE A 79 -10.73 -9.74 -8.12
C PHE A 79 -10.64 -8.28 -7.71
N ASN A 80 -9.44 -7.78 -7.39
CA ASN A 80 -9.26 -6.36 -7.10
C ASN A 80 -9.64 -5.49 -8.31
N CYS A 81 -9.15 -5.83 -9.50
CA CYS A 81 -9.52 -5.14 -10.75
C CYS A 81 -11.03 -5.22 -11.00
N ALA A 82 -11.63 -6.40 -10.91
CA ALA A 82 -13.07 -6.60 -11.11
C ALA A 82 -13.89 -5.77 -10.11
N CYS A 83 -13.50 -5.75 -8.82
CA CYS A 83 -14.14 -4.94 -7.80
C CYS A 83 -14.05 -3.45 -8.12
N PHE A 84 -12.87 -2.93 -8.50
CA PHE A 84 -12.75 -1.50 -8.81
C PHE A 84 -13.49 -1.10 -10.08
N VAL A 85 -13.51 -1.95 -11.11
CA VAL A 85 -14.33 -1.73 -12.32
C VAL A 85 -15.80 -1.70 -11.95
N TYR A 86 -16.28 -2.66 -11.15
CA TYR A 86 -17.65 -2.69 -10.68
C TYR A 86 -18.01 -1.45 -9.86
N ILE A 87 -17.16 -1.06 -8.91
CA ILE A 87 -17.36 0.13 -8.09
C ILE A 87 -17.42 1.37 -8.97
N GLY A 88 -16.49 1.51 -9.93
CA GLY A 88 -16.48 2.61 -10.89
C GLY A 88 -17.78 2.69 -11.69
N ALA A 89 -18.33 1.55 -12.13
CA ALA A 89 -19.61 1.49 -12.83
C ALA A 89 -20.82 1.78 -11.92
N TRP A 90 -20.72 1.47 -10.62
CA TRP A 90 -21.77 1.68 -9.63
C TRP A 90 -21.87 3.15 -9.14
N LEU A 91 -20.80 3.94 -9.31
CA LEU A 91 -20.77 5.34 -8.89
C LEU A 91 -21.82 6.17 -9.66
N PRO A 92 -22.71 6.90 -8.95
CA PRO A 92 -23.73 7.72 -9.59
C PRO A 92 -23.12 9.08 -10.01
N PHE A 93 -22.30 9.10 -11.06
CA PHE A 93 -21.62 10.32 -11.52
C PHE A 93 -22.57 11.50 -11.74
N GLU A 94 -23.79 11.21 -12.19
CA GLU A 94 -24.82 12.23 -12.45
C GLU A 94 -25.39 12.84 -11.16
N ALA A 95 -25.45 12.08 -10.07
CA ALA A 95 -25.87 12.55 -8.75
C ALA A 95 -24.72 13.19 -7.96
N LEU A 96 -23.48 13.11 -8.47
CA LEU A 96 -22.29 13.74 -7.91
C LEU A 96 -21.97 15.08 -8.59
N ARG A 97 -22.74 15.49 -9.60
CA ARG A 97 -22.57 16.80 -10.26
C ARG A 97 -22.93 17.94 -9.31
N PRO A 98 -22.31 19.13 -9.45
CA PRO A 98 -22.57 20.29 -8.60
C PRO A 98 -24.02 20.81 -8.65
N ASP A 99 -24.80 20.36 -9.63
CA ASP A 99 -25.98 21.07 -10.09
C ASP A 99 -27.31 20.52 -9.53
N ILE A 100 -27.33 19.41 -8.76
CA ILE A 100 -28.56 18.67 -8.41
C ILE A 100 -28.37 18.02 -7.01
N ASP A 101 -29.23 18.08 -5.99
CA ASP A 101 -30.70 18.13 -5.91
C ASP A 101 -31.13 18.91 -4.64
N GLN A 102 -31.78 20.08 -4.78
CA GLN A 102 -32.24 20.86 -3.62
C GLN A 102 -33.32 20.13 -2.80
N HIS A 103 -34.00 19.14 -3.40
CA HIS A 103 -35.10 18.41 -2.78
C HIS A 103 -34.63 17.41 -1.70
N LEU A 104 -33.43 16.82 -1.83
CA LEU A 104 -32.87 15.91 -0.82
C LEU A 104 -32.00 16.63 0.23
N GLY A 105 -31.68 17.92 0.02
CA GLY A 105 -30.81 18.69 0.90
C GLY A 105 -29.35 18.25 0.90
N ILE A 106 -28.95 17.36 -0.02
CA ILE A 106 -27.59 16.90 -0.25
C ILE A 106 -26.89 17.94 -1.13
N THR A 107 -25.94 18.66 -0.53
CA THR A 107 -25.16 19.70 -1.21
C THR A 107 -23.67 19.39 -1.01
N ILE A 108 -22.82 19.74 -1.96
CA ILE A 108 -21.39 19.40 -1.97
C ILE A 108 -20.69 19.84 -0.67
N ASP A 109 -21.01 21.03 -0.16
CA ASP A 109 -20.48 21.57 1.09
C ASP A 109 -20.81 20.67 2.29
N LYS A 110 -22.06 20.19 2.39
CA LYS A 110 -22.51 19.26 3.43
C LYS A 110 -21.86 17.88 3.27
N MET A 111 -21.70 17.40 2.03
CA MET A 111 -21.01 16.13 1.77
C MET A 111 -19.54 16.21 2.13
N LEU A 112 -18.86 17.32 1.81
CA LEU A 112 -17.47 17.55 2.19
C LEU A 112 -17.34 17.66 3.70
N LEU A 113 -18.23 18.41 4.37
CA LEU A 113 -18.27 18.50 5.82
C LEU A 113 -18.49 17.13 6.47
N LEU A 114 -19.46 16.36 5.98
CA LEU A 114 -19.74 15.00 6.43
C LEU A 114 -18.51 14.12 6.26
N PHE A 115 -17.86 14.17 5.09
CA PHE A 115 -16.69 13.39 4.80
C PHE A 115 -15.51 13.73 5.71
N VAL A 116 -15.17 15.01 5.86
CA VAL A 116 -14.12 15.46 6.79
C VAL A 116 -14.47 15.07 8.23
N THR A 117 -15.73 15.22 8.64
CA THR A 117 -16.19 14.79 9.96
C THR A 117 -15.99 13.29 10.14
N LEU A 118 -16.32 12.48 9.15
CA LEU A 118 -16.12 11.03 9.20
C LEU A 118 -14.64 10.66 9.26
N LEU A 119 -13.76 11.31 8.48
CA LEU A 119 -12.32 11.04 8.56
C LEU A 119 -11.77 11.30 9.97
N VAL A 120 -12.20 12.40 10.59
CA VAL A 120 -11.71 12.79 11.92
C VAL A 120 -12.36 11.99 13.03
N VAL A 121 -13.66 11.70 12.97
CA VAL A 121 -14.43 11.15 14.10
C VAL A 121 -14.55 9.63 14.06
N ARG A 122 -14.53 9.00 12.88
CA ARG A 122 -14.88 7.57 12.74
C ARG A 122 -13.91 6.63 13.44
N ARG A 123 -12.60 6.90 13.41
CA ARG A 123 -11.57 5.99 13.95
C ARG A 123 -10.60 6.63 14.91
N ILE A 124 -10.14 7.85 14.62
CA ILE A 124 -9.11 8.52 15.41
C ILE A 124 -9.48 8.63 16.89
N PRO A 125 -10.69 9.09 17.29
CA PRO A 125 -11.04 9.25 18.70
C PRO A 125 -11.14 7.91 19.41
N ALA A 126 -11.74 6.91 18.76
CA ALA A 126 -11.89 5.57 19.33
C ALA A 126 -10.53 4.90 19.57
N LEU A 127 -9.58 5.02 18.63
CA LEU A 127 -8.24 4.44 18.79
C LEU A 127 -7.38 5.21 19.79
N ILE A 128 -7.47 6.53 19.86
CA ILE A 128 -6.82 7.31 20.91
C ILE A 128 -7.41 6.94 22.28
N ALA A 129 -8.73 6.76 22.39
CA ALA A 129 -9.36 6.34 23.63
C ALA A 129 -8.91 4.93 24.06
N LEU A 130 -8.86 3.97 23.13
CA LEU A 130 -8.36 2.61 23.40
C LEU A 130 -6.88 2.59 23.76
N TRP A 131 -6.08 3.43 23.09
CA TRP A 131 -4.67 3.62 23.41
C TRP A 131 -4.50 4.23 24.80
N GLY A 132 -5.25 5.28 25.12
CA GLY A 132 -5.23 5.94 26.44
C GLY A 132 -5.74 5.04 27.56
N ALA A 133 -6.64 4.10 27.26
CA ALA A 133 -7.09 3.06 28.19
C ALA A 133 -6.07 1.92 28.39
N GLY A 134 -4.96 1.92 27.64
CA GLY A 134 -3.90 0.92 27.72
C GLY A 134 -4.19 -0.39 26.98
N TRP A 135 -5.33 -0.51 26.28
CA TRP A 135 -5.73 -1.76 25.62
C TRP A 135 -4.92 -2.10 24.37
N LEU A 136 -4.32 -1.08 23.73
CA LEU A 136 -3.48 -1.26 22.53
C LEU A 136 -1.99 -1.43 22.86
N THR A 137 -1.59 -1.38 24.13
CA THR A 137 -0.21 -1.66 24.56
C THR A 137 -0.06 -3.18 24.67
N PRO A 138 0.93 -3.82 24.01
CA PRO A 138 2.25 -3.29 23.63
C PRO A 138 2.45 -2.87 22.15
N ASP A 139 1.44 -3.04 21.30
CA ASP A 139 1.55 -2.87 19.84
C ASP A 139 1.59 -1.40 19.40
N VAL A 140 0.83 -0.53 20.08
CA VAL A 140 0.78 0.92 19.83
C VAL A 140 1.25 1.65 21.07
N ARG A 141 2.44 2.22 21.02
CA ARG A 141 3.13 2.82 22.17
C ARG A 141 3.04 4.34 22.17
N THR A 142 3.07 4.95 20.99
CA THR A 142 3.10 6.41 20.87
C THR A 142 1.76 6.96 20.39
N LEU A 143 1.44 8.20 20.77
CA LEU A 143 0.27 8.91 20.25
C LEU A 143 0.34 9.02 18.71
N GLY A 144 1.55 9.17 18.16
CA GLY A 144 1.78 9.19 16.71
C GLY A 144 1.38 7.88 16.04
N GLU A 145 1.74 6.73 16.62
CA GLU A 145 1.31 5.41 16.12
C GLU A 145 -0.20 5.22 16.23
N ALA A 146 -0.84 5.71 17.31
CA ALA A 146 -2.29 5.65 17.46
C ALA A 146 -3.02 6.51 16.42
N LEU A 147 -2.54 7.73 16.18
CA LEU A 147 -3.05 8.63 15.13
C LEU A 147 -2.85 8.02 13.74
N PHE A 148 -1.67 7.45 13.48
CA PHE A 148 -1.34 6.80 12.22
C PHE A 148 -2.24 5.59 11.98
N SER A 149 -2.38 4.70 12.97
CA SER A 149 -3.27 3.54 12.91
C SER A 149 -4.73 3.95 12.67
N GLY A 150 -5.18 5.06 13.27
CA GLY A 150 -6.51 5.59 13.04
C GLY A 150 -6.74 6.20 11.67
N HIS A 151 -5.71 6.81 11.08
CA HIS A 151 -5.75 7.29 9.70
C HIS A 151 -5.83 6.14 8.70
N PHE A 152 -5.11 5.04 8.90
CA PHE A 152 -5.06 3.91 7.95
C PHE A 152 -6.23 2.93 8.07
N GLY A 153 -7.47 3.45 7.99
CA GLY A 153 -8.70 2.66 7.98
C GLY A 153 -9.64 3.07 6.85
N PRO A 154 -9.28 2.84 5.58
CA PRO A 154 -10.08 3.28 4.43
C PRO A 154 -11.45 2.61 4.43
N MET A 155 -12.45 3.40 4.05
CA MET A 155 -13.77 2.95 3.65
C MET A 155 -13.70 2.42 2.21
N GLY A 156 -14.26 1.25 1.98
CA GLY A 156 -14.15 0.54 0.69
C GLY A 156 -15.36 -0.34 0.40
N VAL A 157 -15.11 -1.48 -0.25
CA VAL A 157 -16.13 -2.39 -0.79
C VAL A 157 -17.18 -2.81 0.23
N GLY A 158 -16.79 -3.03 1.50
CA GLY A 158 -17.74 -3.40 2.56
C GLY A 158 -18.84 -2.37 2.80
N ALA A 159 -18.53 -1.07 2.67
CA ALA A 159 -19.55 -0.02 2.81
C ALA A 159 -20.56 -0.06 1.66
N ILE A 160 -20.09 -0.34 0.45
CA ILE A 160 -20.92 -0.50 -0.75
C ILE A 160 -21.82 -1.72 -0.59
N PHE A 161 -21.26 -2.87 -0.15
CA PHE A 161 -22.04 -4.08 0.11
C PHE A 161 -23.18 -3.83 1.11
N ILE A 162 -22.88 -3.24 2.26
CA ILE A 162 -23.91 -2.93 3.27
C ILE A 162 -24.93 -1.92 2.74
N SER A 163 -24.52 -0.95 1.92
CA SER A 163 -25.45 0.00 1.30
C SER A 163 -26.42 -0.70 0.33
N MET A 164 -25.93 -1.66 -0.46
CA MET A 164 -26.76 -2.46 -1.37
C MET A 164 -27.70 -3.39 -0.60
N LEU A 165 -27.20 -4.00 0.49
CA LEU A 165 -28.05 -4.81 1.38
C LEU A 165 -29.15 -3.95 2.01
N ALA A 166 -28.83 -2.73 2.46
CA ALA A 166 -29.82 -1.79 2.99
C ALA A 166 -30.88 -1.44 1.94
N LEU A 167 -30.47 -1.11 0.71
CA LEU A 167 -31.40 -0.83 -0.39
C LEU A 167 -32.28 -2.03 -0.76
N ASN A 168 -31.77 -3.26 -0.63
CA ASN A 168 -32.54 -4.47 -0.86
C ASN A 168 -33.58 -4.74 0.24
N LYS A 169 -33.28 -4.33 1.49
CA LYS A 169 -34.17 -4.51 2.64
C LYS A 169 -35.21 -3.40 2.78
N LEU A 170 -34.91 -2.21 2.29
CA LEU A 170 -35.83 -1.07 2.27
C LEU A 170 -36.90 -1.25 1.18
N PRO A 171 -38.12 -0.73 1.39
CA PRO A 171 -39.13 -0.75 0.35
C PRO A 171 -38.64 0.05 -0.87
N ALA A 172 -39.04 -0.38 -2.06
CA ALA A 172 -38.73 0.35 -3.29
C ALA A 172 -39.34 1.75 -3.21
N SER A 173 -38.56 2.76 -3.62
CA SER A 173 -39.04 4.14 -3.61
C SER A 173 -40.28 4.27 -4.48
N GLN A 174 -41.35 4.85 -3.90
CA GLN A 174 -42.61 5.06 -4.62
C GLN A 174 -42.62 6.38 -5.40
N GLY A 175 -41.48 7.09 -5.44
CA GLY A 175 -41.35 8.37 -6.14
C GLY A 175 -42.07 9.53 -5.45
N ARG A 176 -42.49 9.36 -4.19
CA ARG A 176 -43.07 10.41 -3.36
C ARG A 176 -42.01 10.87 -2.36
N ILE A 177 -41.26 11.91 -2.74
CA ILE A 177 -40.15 12.47 -1.95
C ILE A 177 -40.61 13.04 -0.59
N ASP A 178 -41.92 13.18 -0.37
CA ASP A 178 -42.50 13.61 0.92
C ASP A 178 -42.36 12.53 2.03
N ASP A 179 -42.10 11.27 1.66
CA ASP A 179 -41.91 10.18 2.63
C ASP A 179 -40.43 10.08 3.07
N GLN A 180 -40.21 10.04 4.39
CA GLN A 180 -38.87 9.94 4.99
C GLN A 180 -38.07 8.73 4.49
N VAL A 181 -38.78 7.64 4.14
CA VAL A 181 -38.17 6.41 3.60
C VAL A 181 -37.61 6.63 2.19
N ASP A 182 -38.34 7.36 1.33
CA ASP A 182 -37.92 7.67 -0.04
C ASP A 182 -36.69 8.59 -0.05
N CYS A 183 -36.62 9.53 0.91
CA CYS A 183 -35.43 10.34 1.16
C CYS A 183 -34.21 9.47 1.52
N VAL A 184 -34.37 8.51 2.43
CA VAL A 184 -33.28 7.62 2.85
C VAL A 184 -32.79 6.78 1.68
N VAL A 185 -33.70 6.10 0.98
CA VAL A 185 -33.38 5.24 -0.18
C VAL A 185 -32.62 6.03 -1.25
N SER A 186 -33.09 7.22 -1.60
CA SER A 186 -32.46 8.08 -2.61
C SER A 186 -31.11 8.66 -2.16
N SER A 187 -30.88 8.79 -0.85
CA SER A 187 -29.64 9.37 -0.29
C SER A 187 -28.49 8.38 -0.12
N ILE A 188 -28.78 7.09 0.06
CA ILE A 188 -27.78 6.07 0.42
C ILE A 188 -26.66 6.00 -0.64
N GLN A 189 -27.03 5.81 -1.92
CA GLN A 189 -26.07 5.62 -2.99
C GLN A 189 -25.12 6.83 -3.18
N PRO A 190 -25.60 8.09 -3.33
CA PRO A 190 -24.70 9.23 -3.52
C PRO A 190 -23.80 9.49 -2.31
N ILE A 191 -24.32 9.37 -1.09
CA ILE A 191 -23.54 9.59 0.14
C ILE A 191 -22.44 8.54 0.28
N VAL A 192 -22.79 7.25 0.18
CA VAL A 192 -21.81 6.16 0.32
C VAL A 192 -20.77 6.23 -0.79
N SER A 193 -21.18 6.50 -2.03
CA SER A 193 -20.29 6.66 -3.18
C SER A 193 -19.25 7.77 -2.95
N PHE A 194 -19.69 8.95 -2.53
CA PHE A 194 -18.79 10.08 -2.26
C PHE A 194 -17.79 9.76 -1.15
N ILE A 195 -18.28 9.19 -0.05
CA ILE A 195 -17.44 8.85 1.10
C ILE A 195 -16.40 7.79 0.73
N VAL A 196 -16.79 6.74 0.01
CA VAL A 196 -15.88 5.67 -0.41
C VAL A 196 -14.85 6.19 -1.41
N LEU A 197 -15.28 6.96 -2.42
CA LEU A 197 -14.37 7.56 -3.41
C LEU A 197 -13.37 8.49 -2.75
N GLY A 198 -13.83 9.42 -1.91
CA GLY A 198 -12.96 10.34 -1.17
C GLY A 198 -11.98 9.60 -0.26
N SER A 199 -12.45 8.56 0.41
CA SER A 199 -11.61 7.70 1.26
C SER A 199 -10.51 6.99 0.48
N ILE A 200 -10.85 6.34 -0.65
CA ILE A 200 -9.86 5.66 -1.51
C ILE A 200 -8.79 6.66 -1.97
N VAL A 201 -9.19 7.86 -2.38
CA VAL A 201 -8.26 8.91 -2.82
C VAL A 201 -7.36 9.37 -1.67
N ILE A 202 -7.92 9.76 -0.52
CA ILE A 202 -7.14 10.30 0.60
C ILE A 202 -6.20 9.25 1.17
N HIS A 203 -6.70 8.06 1.49
CA HIS A 203 -5.86 7.01 2.09
C HIS A 203 -4.89 6.39 1.09
N GLY A 204 -5.32 6.21 -0.17
CA GLY A 204 -4.45 5.69 -1.24
C GLY A 204 -3.29 6.62 -1.57
N LEU A 205 -3.52 7.94 -1.60
CA LEU A 205 -2.47 8.93 -1.86
C LEU A 205 -1.62 9.27 -0.62
N SER A 206 -2.05 8.90 0.58
CA SER A 206 -1.31 9.21 1.82
C SER A 206 0.09 8.56 1.85
N ILE A 207 0.23 7.31 1.37
CA ILE A 207 1.51 6.60 1.40
C ILE A 207 2.52 7.21 0.41
N PRO A 208 2.18 7.41 -0.89
CA PRO A 208 3.06 8.11 -1.82
C PRO A 208 3.44 9.52 -1.34
N PHE A 209 2.49 10.26 -0.78
CA PHE A 209 2.74 11.63 -0.28
C PHE A 209 3.73 11.64 0.90
N PHE A 210 3.56 10.73 1.85
CA PHE A 210 4.49 10.59 2.98
C PHE A 210 5.89 10.19 2.52
N SER A 211 5.97 9.22 1.60
CA SER A 211 7.23 8.76 1.02
C SER A 211 7.97 9.89 0.30
N PHE A 212 7.25 10.67 -0.52
CA PHE A 212 7.81 11.81 -1.24
C PHE A 212 8.30 12.92 -0.29
N GLY A 213 7.53 13.23 0.75
CA GLY A 213 7.92 14.22 1.76
C GLY A 213 9.19 13.82 2.53
N SER A 214 9.30 12.55 2.91
CA SER A 214 10.51 12.00 3.55
C SER A 214 11.73 12.09 2.62
N TRP A 215 11.56 11.72 1.34
CA TRP A 215 12.61 11.81 0.32
C TRP A 215 13.11 13.25 0.12
N LEU A 216 12.20 14.23 0.05
CA LEU A 216 12.57 15.65 -0.04
C LEU A 216 13.33 16.11 1.20
N HIS A 217 12.88 15.74 2.39
CA HIS A 217 13.52 16.11 3.65
C HIS A 217 14.93 15.52 3.77
N LEU A 218 15.11 14.25 3.41
CA LEU A 218 16.41 13.57 3.36
C LEU A 218 17.35 14.24 2.35
N THR A 219 16.85 14.58 1.16
CA THR A 219 17.62 15.26 0.11
C THR A 219 18.01 16.66 0.56
N TYR A 220 17.11 17.40 1.20
CA TYR A 220 17.38 18.72 1.78
C TYR A 220 18.47 18.65 2.87
N ILE A 221 18.37 17.70 3.81
CA ILE A 221 19.39 17.52 4.86
C ILE A 221 20.74 17.15 4.24
N LYS A 222 20.77 16.24 3.27
CA LYS A 222 22.00 15.82 2.58
C LYS A 222 22.64 17.00 1.83
N ALA A 223 21.83 17.79 1.13
CA ALA A 223 22.28 19.00 0.43
C ALA A 223 22.82 20.05 1.42
N LYS A 224 22.12 20.31 2.53
CA LYS A 224 22.54 21.25 3.57
C LYS A 224 23.85 20.81 4.25
N ARG A 225 24.00 19.52 4.54
CA ARG A 225 25.21 18.95 5.16
C ARG A 225 26.40 18.98 4.18
N GLY A 226 26.16 18.69 2.90
CA GLY A 226 27.16 18.85 1.85
C GLY A 226 27.62 20.30 1.67
N ALA A 227 26.70 21.25 1.69
CA ALA A 227 27.01 22.67 1.63
C ALA A 227 27.81 23.16 2.86
N HIS A 228 27.54 22.60 4.04
CA HIS A 228 28.32 22.89 5.26
C HIS A 228 29.77 22.40 5.13
N HIS A 229 29.96 21.14 4.72
CA HIS A 229 31.31 20.58 4.52
C HIS A 229 32.10 21.30 3.42
N ALA A 230 31.46 21.70 2.33
CA ALA A 230 32.10 22.50 1.29
C ALA A 230 32.57 23.87 1.83
N ARG A 231 31.75 24.52 2.67
CA ARG A 231 32.10 25.80 3.32
C ARG A 231 33.22 25.67 4.33
N GLU A 232 33.27 24.58 5.11
CA GLU A 232 34.36 24.31 6.04
C GLU A 232 35.69 23.99 5.32
N SER A 233 35.63 23.20 4.25
CA SER A 233 36.79 22.92 3.39
C SER A 233 37.36 24.19 2.75
N LEU A 234 36.50 25.08 2.25
CA LEU A 234 36.94 26.38 1.71
C LEU A 234 37.52 27.32 2.78
N ARG A 235 37.11 27.18 4.04
CA ARG A 235 37.68 27.95 5.17
C ARG A 235 39.03 27.39 5.65
N SER A 236 39.24 26.08 5.57
CA SER A 236 40.54 25.48 5.92
C SER A 236 41.62 25.75 4.87
N VAL A 237 41.23 26.02 3.62
CA VAL A 237 42.11 26.52 2.56
C VAL A 237 42.15 28.05 2.59
N SER A 238 42.79 28.63 3.61
CA SER A 238 43.12 30.07 3.58
C SER A 238 44.30 30.35 2.62
N PRO A 239 44.30 31.47 1.87
CA PRO A 239 45.33 31.75 0.88
C PRO A 239 46.54 32.39 1.56
N PHE A 240 47.38 31.58 2.22
CA PHE A 240 48.72 32.03 2.60
C PHE A 240 49.74 30.92 2.41
N ARG A 241 50.17 30.72 1.17
CA ARG A 241 51.47 30.12 0.88
C ARG A 241 52.20 30.95 -0.15
N ARG A 242 52.91 31.94 0.38
CA ARG A 242 53.92 32.78 -0.27
C ARG A 242 54.80 31.93 -1.18
N SER A 243 54.87 32.28 -2.46
CA SER A 243 55.83 31.70 -3.41
C SER A 243 57.24 31.88 -2.85
N ARG A 244 57.91 30.76 -2.53
CA ARG A 244 59.35 30.78 -2.30
C ARG A 244 60.00 30.37 -3.61
N VAL A 245 60.52 31.36 -4.32
CA VAL A 245 61.41 31.19 -5.48
C VAL A 245 62.55 30.26 -5.04
N LEU A 246 62.75 29.16 -5.76
CA LEU A 246 63.84 28.23 -5.55
C LEU A 246 65.16 28.86 -6.06
N PRO A 247 66.25 28.87 -5.28
CA PRO A 247 67.56 29.34 -5.76
C PRO A 247 68.13 28.43 -6.85
N ASP A 248 68.85 29.01 -7.81
CA ASP A 248 69.37 28.34 -9.02
C ASP A 248 70.31 27.15 -8.75
N GLU A 249 70.80 26.96 -7.52
CA GLU A 249 71.67 25.85 -7.13
C GLU A 249 71.02 24.46 -7.22
N GLN A 250 69.69 24.34 -7.28
CA GLN A 250 69.03 23.04 -7.40
C GLN A 250 68.68 22.63 -8.84
N ARG A 251 68.98 23.45 -9.85
CA ARG A 251 68.83 23.06 -11.27
C ARG A 251 69.94 22.14 -11.77
N GLY A 252 71.09 22.11 -11.10
CA GLY A 252 72.22 21.23 -11.45
C GLY A 252 72.09 19.77 -10.98
N LEU A 253 71.06 19.43 -10.19
CA LEU A 253 70.86 18.06 -9.68
C LEU A 253 69.93 17.21 -10.57
N LEU A 254 69.52 17.74 -11.73
CA LEU A 254 68.76 17.02 -12.76
C LEU A 254 69.59 16.75 -14.03
N SER A 255 70.92 16.94 -13.97
CA SER A 255 71.83 16.53 -15.03
C SER A 255 72.20 15.05 -14.88
N ASP A 256 71.54 14.27 -15.73
CA ASP A 256 71.92 12.97 -16.30
C ASP A 256 73.24 12.34 -15.81
N GLU A 257 73.15 11.46 -14.80
CA GLU A 257 74.15 10.43 -14.58
C GLU A 257 73.48 9.09 -14.26
N GLN A 258 73.87 8.09 -15.05
CA GLN A 258 73.27 6.77 -15.14
C GLN A 258 73.80 5.89 -14.00
N ASN A 259 73.03 5.71 -12.93
CA ASN A 259 73.43 4.83 -11.82
C ASN A 259 72.94 3.37 -12.05
N PRO A 260 73.86 2.40 -12.23
CA PRO A 260 73.55 1.02 -12.55
C PRO A 260 73.17 0.24 -11.28
N GLY A 261 71.88 0.11 -11.01
CA GLY A 261 71.46 -0.70 -9.87
C GLY A 261 70.03 -0.52 -9.42
N ARG A 262 69.05 -0.85 -10.27
CA ARG A 262 67.76 -1.35 -9.76
C ARG A 262 66.96 -2.10 -10.82
N PHE A 263 66.59 -3.32 -10.45
CA PHE A 263 65.84 -4.30 -11.22
C PHE A 263 64.51 -3.76 -11.77
N SER A 264 64.26 -4.03 -13.05
CA SER A 264 62.98 -3.91 -13.72
C SER A 264 62.11 -5.14 -13.42
N VAL A 265 60.94 -4.92 -12.83
CA VAL A 265 59.90 -5.96 -12.68
C VAL A 265 58.65 -5.53 -13.44
N GLY A 266 58.47 -6.18 -14.60
CA GLY A 266 57.20 -6.70 -15.12
C GLY A 266 56.04 -5.73 -15.36
N ALA A 267 55.91 -5.23 -16.59
CA ALA A 267 54.63 -4.81 -17.15
C ALA A 267 53.93 -6.03 -17.79
N TYR A 268 52.72 -6.36 -17.35
CA TYR A 268 51.82 -7.25 -18.10
C TYR A 268 50.95 -6.42 -19.05
N SER A 269 51.31 -6.48 -20.33
CA SER A 269 50.46 -6.35 -21.52
C SER A 269 49.43 -7.50 -21.52
N GLY A 270 48.22 -7.44 -22.06
CA GLY A 270 47.53 -6.49 -22.93
C GLY A 270 46.31 -7.24 -23.48
N TYR A 271 45.17 -6.55 -23.60
CA TYR A 271 43.92 -7.07 -24.18
C TYR A 271 43.71 -6.34 -25.50
N ASP A 272 43.67 -7.06 -26.63
CA ASP A 272 43.33 -6.51 -27.96
C ASP A 272 42.10 -7.25 -28.52
N PRO A 273 41.00 -6.55 -28.79
CA PRO A 273 39.76 -7.14 -29.29
C PRO A 273 39.71 -7.07 -30.81
N ARG A 274 39.73 -8.23 -31.47
CA ARG A 274 39.30 -8.39 -32.87
C ARG A 274 39.12 -9.88 -33.17
N ILE A 275 37.88 -10.30 -33.39
CA ILE A 275 37.41 -11.13 -34.52
C ILE A 275 35.90 -11.31 -34.35
N SER A 276 35.20 -10.94 -35.41
CA SER A 276 33.77 -10.95 -35.65
C SER A 276 33.32 -12.26 -36.31
N ALA A 277 32.03 -12.57 -36.08
CA ALA A 277 31.08 -13.12 -37.05
C ALA A 277 31.08 -14.62 -37.41
N ASP A 278 29.83 -15.10 -37.49
CA ASP A 278 29.24 -16.12 -38.37
C ASP A 278 28.89 -17.53 -37.84
N GLU A 279 27.72 -17.97 -38.35
CA GLU A 279 27.01 -19.27 -38.31
C GLU A 279 26.18 -19.54 -37.04
N GLU A 280 24.83 -19.49 -37.01
CA GLU A 280 23.72 -19.87 -37.91
C GLU A 280 23.59 -21.39 -38.20
N HIS A 281 22.43 -21.94 -37.79
CA HIS A 281 21.82 -23.26 -38.10
C HIS A 281 22.45 -24.58 -37.58
N ALA A 282 21.80 -25.16 -36.55
CA ALA A 282 21.12 -26.47 -36.59
C ALA A 282 20.36 -26.73 -35.27
#